data_AF-A0A8D0FAV2-F1
#
_entry.id   AF-A0A8D0FAV2-F1
#
_cell.length_a   1.000
_cell.length_b   1.000
_cell.length_c   1.000
_cell.angle_alpha   90.00
_cell.angle_beta   90.00
_cell.angle_gamma   90.00
#
_symmetry.space_group_name_H-M   'P 1'
#
loop_
_entity.id
_entity.type
_entity.pdbx_description
1 polymer ?
#
loop_
_entity_poly.entity_id
_entity_poly.type
_entity_poly.pdbx_seq_one_letter_code
_entity_poly.pdbx_strand_id
1 'polypeptide(L)'
;MAGRDGRQGLDPAARYEAVAPHWFYRKVTDSRERWVPFSAQDSERLEEAHGSGKNHLVVPTSGGRYDVHLKKRQRVAVYWEEEVSEVRRCTWFYKGDKDNKYVPYSETFSEELEEAYMVAVTLDEWKKKLESPSREIIILHNPKVRRGAW
;
A
#
# COMPACT_ATOMS: atom_id res chain seq x y z
N MET A 1 -36.70 -41.19 3.99
CA MET A 1 -36.53 -40.41 2.74
C MET A 1 -35.53 -39.31 3.04
N ALA A 2 -34.42 -39.30 2.30
CA ALA A 2 -33.20 -38.54 2.55
C ALA A 2 -33.22 -37.13 1.90
N GLY A 3 -32.27 -36.28 2.32
CA GLY A 3 -31.70 -35.19 1.52
C GLY A 3 -31.89 -33.79 2.13
N ARG A 4 -30.97 -33.36 3.00
CA ARG A 4 -29.84 -32.42 2.72
C ARG A 4 -30.30 -30.98 2.48
N ASP A 5 -30.16 -30.11 3.48
CA ASP A 5 -28.94 -29.31 3.73
C ASP A 5 -28.80 -28.22 2.66
N GLY A 6 -29.51 -27.12 2.88
CA GLY A 6 -29.30 -25.84 2.19
C GLY A 6 -28.14 -25.10 2.83
N ARG A 7 -26.93 -25.68 2.82
CA ARG A 7 -25.71 -24.89 2.96
C ARG A 7 -25.67 -23.94 1.77
N GLN A 8 -25.86 -22.65 2.06
CA GLN A 8 -25.36 -21.60 1.17
C GLN A 8 -23.86 -21.86 1.05
N GLY A 9 -23.46 -22.46 -0.07
CA GLY A 9 -22.06 -22.61 -0.42
C GLY A 9 -21.49 -21.21 -0.53
N LEU A 10 -20.66 -20.83 0.44
CA LEU A 10 -19.66 -19.80 0.22
C LEU A 10 -18.88 -20.23 -1.01
N ASP A 11 -18.90 -19.40 -2.05
CA ASP A 11 -18.09 -19.58 -3.25
C ASP A 11 -16.65 -19.96 -2.84
N PRO A 12 -16.14 -21.16 -3.17
CA PRO A 12 -14.81 -21.62 -2.78
C PRO A 12 -13.67 -20.91 -3.54
N ALA A 13 -13.92 -19.68 -4.00
CA ALA A 13 -13.07 -18.94 -4.90
C ALA A 13 -13.33 -17.43 -4.83
N ALA A 14 -13.43 -16.85 -3.63
CA ALA A 14 -12.90 -15.49 -3.45
C ALA A 14 -11.38 -15.59 -3.65
N ARG A 15 -10.94 -15.81 -4.90
CA ARG A 15 -9.53 -15.91 -5.27
C ARG A 15 -8.91 -14.63 -4.78
N TYR A 16 -8.01 -14.76 -3.82
CA TYR A 16 -7.28 -13.63 -3.30
C TYR A 16 -6.63 -12.90 -4.49
N GLU A 17 -7.04 -11.66 -4.70
CA GLU A 17 -6.43 -10.76 -5.66
C GLU A 17 -5.46 -9.87 -4.89
N ALA A 18 -4.17 -9.97 -5.22
CA ALA A 18 -3.13 -9.15 -4.62
C ALA A 18 -3.41 -7.68 -4.91
N VAL A 19 -3.25 -6.83 -3.90
CA VAL A 19 -3.50 -5.41 -4.06
C VAL A 19 -2.41 -4.80 -4.92
N ALA A 20 -2.79 -4.11 -5.99
CA ALA A 20 -1.84 -3.34 -6.78
C ALA A 20 -1.19 -2.28 -5.86
N PRO A 21 0.15 -2.31 -5.68
CA PRO A 21 0.84 -1.34 -4.86
C PRO A 21 0.73 0.06 -5.46
N HIS A 22 0.58 1.05 -4.60
CA HIS A 22 0.52 2.45 -5.00
C HIS A 22 1.74 3.18 -4.45
N TRP A 23 2.28 4.09 -5.24
CA TRP A 23 3.45 4.87 -4.88
C TRP A 23 3.02 6.28 -4.45
N PHE A 24 3.62 6.77 -3.36
CA PHE A 24 3.38 8.10 -2.81
C PHE A 24 4.70 8.79 -2.52
N TYR A 25 4.68 10.12 -2.52
CA TYR A 25 5.75 10.93 -1.98
C TYR A 25 5.24 11.89 -0.90
N ARG A 26 6.06 12.13 0.12
CA ARG A 26 5.78 13.09 1.19
C ARG A 26 6.03 14.49 0.65
N LYS A 27 5.01 15.34 0.69
CA LYS A 27 5.10 16.76 0.38
C LYS A 27 4.88 17.56 1.66
N VAL A 28 5.86 18.38 2.01
CA VAL A 28 5.76 19.34 3.13
C VAL A 28 5.50 20.72 2.55
N THR A 29 4.36 21.31 2.90
CA THR A 29 4.00 22.69 2.52
C THR A 29 3.41 23.38 3.72
N ASP A 30 3.89 24.58 4.06
CA ASP A 30 3.37 25.38 5.18
C ASP A 30 3.33 24.60 6.50
N SER A 31 4.43 23.88 6.82
CA SER A 31 4.55 22.97 7.98
C SER A 31 3.49 21.85 8.05
N ARG A 32 2.72 21.62 6.97
CA ARG A 32 1.76 20.52 6.86
C ARG A 32 2.31 19.44 5.94
N GLU A 33 2.24 18.23 6.44
CA GLU A 33 2.78 17.06 5.76
C GLU A 33 1.65 16.28 5.11
N ARG A 34 1.81 15.94 3.83
CA ARG A 34 0.84 15.12 3.10
C ARG A 34 1.55 14.09 2.23
N TRP A 35 0.96 12.91 2.15
CA TRP A 35 1.32 11.91 1.15
C TRP A 35 0.55 12.20 -0.13
N VAL A 36 1.26 12.31 -1.24
CA VAL A 36 0.69 12.59 -2.56
C VAL A 36 0.93 11.38 -3.46
N PRO A 37 -0.11 10.82 -4.11
CA PRO A 37 0.08 9.72 -5.04
C PRO A 37 0.91 10.17 -6.25
N PHE A 38 1.77 9.28 -6.73
CA PHE A 38 2.38 9.43 -8.04
C PHE A 38 1.31 9.26 -9.13
N SER A 39 1.62 9.72 -10.35
CA SER A 39 0.76 9.42 -11.51
C SER A 39 0.71 7.91 -11.75
N ALA A 40 -0.33 7.42 -12.45
CA ALA A 40 -0.43 6.00 -12.78
C ALA A 40 0.80 5.50 -13.56
N GLN A 41 1.28 6.31 -14.52
CA GLN A 41 2.48 5.99 -15.31
C GLN A 41 3.75 5.97 -14.45
N ASP A 42 3.95 6.96 -13.58
CA ASP A 42 5.13 6.97 -12.70
C ASP A 42 5.08 5.80 -11.71
N SER A 43 3.89 5.48 -11.16
CA SER A 43 3.70 4.36 -10.24
C SER A 43 4.02 3.02 -10.89
N GLU A 44 3.57 2.80 -12.14
CA GLU A 44 3.87 1.58 -12.88
C GLU A 44 5.37 1.42 -13.13
N ARG A 45 6.05 2.50 -13.54
CA ARG A 45 7.50 2.48 -13.75
C ARG A 45 8.27 2.24 -12.45
N LEU A 46 7.83 2.85 -11.36
CA LEU A 46 8.41 2.64 -10.03
C LEU A 46 8.25 1.19 -9.59
N GLU A 47 7.08 0.59 -9.84
CA GLU A 47 6.81 -0.80 -9.50
C GLU A 47 7.62 -1.78 -10.35
N GLU A 48 7.66 -1.60 -11.68
CA GLU A 48 8.45 -2.43 -12.59
C GLU A 48 9.93 -2.38 -12.20
N ALA A 49 10.44 -1.18 -11.93
CA ALA A 49 11.80 -1.00 -11.44
C ALA A 49 11.98 -1.73 -10.10
N HIS A 50 11.10 -1.51 -9.12
CA HIS A 50 11.19 -2.15 -7.81
C HIS A 50 11.23 -3.69 -7.91
N GLY A 51 10.39 -4.29 -8.76
CA GLY A 51 10.32 -5.74 -8.99
C GLY A 51 11.50 -6.30 -9.80
N SER A 52 12.23 -5.47 -10.55
CA SER A 52 13.31 -5.94 -11.44
C SER A 52 14.57 -6.44 -10.70
N GLY A 53 14.68 -6.22 -9.39
CA GLY A 53 15.79 -6.69 -8.56
C GLY A 53 17.16 -6.05 -8.87
N LYS A 54 17.20 -5.04 -9.75
CA LYS A 54 18.45 -4.35 -10.11
C LYS A 54 18.92 -3.44 -8.97
N ASN A 55 20.20 -3.52 -8.63
CA ASN A 55 20.83 -2.64 -7.64
C ASN A 55 21.03 -1.24 -8.26
N HIS A 56 20.53 -0.19 -7.60
CA HIS A 56 20.60 1.23 -8.01
C HIS A 56 19.64 1.67 -9.12
N LEU A 57 18.35 1.64 -8.81
CA LEU A 57 17.30 2.14 -9.68
C LEU A 57 16.94 3.58 -9.32
N VAL A 58 17.34 4.49 -10.19
CA VAL A 58 16.82 5.85 -10.25
C VAL A 58 15.75 5.87 -11.32
N VAL A 59 14.53 6.26 -10.95
CA VAL A 59 13.41 6.33 -11.87
C VAL A 59 13.02 7.80 -12.06
N PRO A 60 13.09 8.34 -13.30
CA PRO A 60 12.62 9.68 -13.58
C PRO A 60 11.09 9.71 -13.50
N THR A 61 10.56 10.69 -12.77
CA THR A 61 9.14 10.88 -12.49
C THR A 61 8.70 12.30 -12.83
N SER A 62 7.38 12.53 -12.92
CA SER A 62 6.82 13.86 -13.24
C SER A 62 7.36 14.43 -14.56
N GLY A 63 7.63 13.58 -15.55
CA GLY A 63 8.21 13.97 -16.83
C GLY A 63 9.70 14.32 -16.78
N GLY A 64 10.46 13.71 -15.84
CA GLY A 64 11.91 13.90 -15.72
C GLY A 64 12.33 15.07 -14.82
N ARG A 65 11.37 15.73 -14.18
CA ARG A 65 11.64 16.83 -13.23
C ARG A 65 12.17 16.34 -11.89
N TYR A 66 11.84 15.11 -11.53
CA TYR A 66 12.20 14.50 -10.27
C TYR A 66 12.73 13.10 -10.49
N ASP A 67 13.78 12.74 -9.76
CA ASP A 67 14.34 11.40 -9.74
C ASP A 67 13.99 10.70 -8.44
N VAL A 68 13.48 9.47 -8.55
CA VAL A 68 13.20 8.61 -7.40
C VAL A 68 14.29 7.57 -7.27
N HIS A 69 15.04 7.66 -6.18
CA HIS A 69 16.03 6.67 -5.77
C HIS A 69 15.34 5.57 -4.97
N LEU A 70 14.97 4.47 -5.64
CA LEU A 70 14.19 3.40 -5.03
C LEU A 70 14.87 2.79 -3.80
N LYS A 71 16.20 2.61 -3.83
CA LYS A 71 16.98 2.06 -2.71
C LYS A 71 16.95 2.94 -1.46
N LYS A 72 16.95 4.26 -1.65
CA LYS A 72 16.93 5.23 -0.55
C LYS A 72 15.52 5.65 -0.16
N ARG A 73 14.51 5.28 -0.96
CA ARG A 73 13.12 5.75 -0.81
C ARG A 73 13.06 7.29 -0.80
N GLN A 74 13.76 7.90 -1.74
CA GLN A 74 13.95 9.36 -1.82
C GLN A 74 13.61 9.89 -3.21
N ARG A 75 12.89 11.01 -3.27
CA ARG A 75 12.61 11.78 -4.49
C ARG A 75 13.37 13.10 -4.43
N VAL A 76 14.14 13.39 -5.47
CA VAL A 76 15.02 14.56 -5.56
C VAL A 76 14.65 15.36 -6.81
N ALA A 77 14.64 16.68 -6.71
CA ALA A 77 14.47 17.55 -7.88
C ALA A 77 15.73 17.51 -8.75
N VAL A 78 15.56 17.41 -10.07
CA VAL A 78 16.69 17.29 -11.02
C VAL A 78 17.24 18.66 -11.40
N TYR A 79 16.35 19.65 -11.55
CA TYR A 79 16.70 20.96 -12.12
C TYR A 79 16.73 22.11 -11.11
N TRP A 80 16.37 21.85 -9.85
CA TRP A 80 16.38 22.85 -8.78
C TRP A 80 16.73 22.20 -7.43
N GLU A 81 17.15 23.02 -6.48
CA GLU A 81 17.37 22.57 -5.11
C GLU A 81 16.03 22.55 -4.35
N GLU A 82 15.64 21.37 -3.90
CA GLU A 82 14.44 21.14 -3.10
C GLU A 82 14.78 20.13 -2.00
N GLU A 83 14.06 20.21 -0.87
CA GLU A 83 14.18 19.20 0.16
C GLU A 83 13.80 17.81 -0.38
N VAL A 84 14.63 16.82 -0.06
CA VAL A 84 14.42 15.44 -0.49
C VAL A 84 13.10 14.92 0.09
N SER A 85 12.18 14.53 -0.79
CA SER A 85 10.88 13.99 -0.39
C SER A 85 11.00 12.49 -0.13
N GLU A 86 10.43 12.01 0.98
CA GLU A 86 10.31 10.56 1.25
C GLU A 86 9.36 9.92 0.23
N VAL A 87 9.70 8.74 -0.27
CA VAL A 87 8.88 7.95 -1.20
C VAL A 87 8.45 6.66 -0.53
N ARG A 88 7.19 6.29 -0.68
CA ARG A 88 6.64 5.07 -0.07
C ARG A 88 5.77 4.30 -1.06
N ARG A 89 5.96 2.98 -1.09
CA ARG A 89 5.09 2.02 -1.77
C ARG A 89 4.15 1.42 -0.73
N CYS A 90 2.85 1.44 -1.00
CA CYS A 90 1.83 0.99 -0.05
C CYS A 90 0.67 0.30 -0.74
N THR A 91 0.23 -0.79 -0.14
CA THR A 91 -0.99 -1.53 -0.49
C THR A 91 -2.11 -1.30 0.54
N TRP A 92 -1.77 -0.84 1.74
CA TRP A 92 -2.70 -0.63 2.86
C TRP A 92 -2.66 0.80 3.41
N PHE A 93 -3.83 1.32 3.78
CA PHE A 93 -4.02 2.67 4.32
C PHE A 93 -4.82 2.62 5.61
N TYR A 94 -4.60 3.60 6.49
CA TYR A 94 -5.45 3.84 7.64
C TYR A 94 -6.06 5.22 7.61
N LYS A 95 -7.18 5.34 8.32
CA LYS A 95 -7.86 6.61 8.52
C LYS A 95 -7.23 7.28 9.73
N GLY A 96 -6.60 8.44 9.53
CA GLY A 96 -6.05 9.21 10.64
C GLY A 96 -7.14 9.67 11.61
N ASP A 97 -6.80 9.77 12.90
CA ASP A 97 -7.72 10.05 14.01
C ASP A 97 -8.38 11.45 13.92
N LYS A 98 -7.73 12.41 13.27
CA LYS A 98 -8.13 13.84 13.28
C LYS A 98 -8.46 14.47 11.93
N ASP A 99 -8.26 13.75 10.83
CA ASP A 99 -8.48 14.30 9.49
C ASP A 99 -8.95 13.16 8.60
N ASN A 100 -9.91 13.38 7.70
CA ASN A 100 -10.47 12.36 6.81
C ASN A 100 -9.46 11.95 5.70
N LYS A 101 -8.16 12.01 6.02
CA LYS A 101 -7.00 11.74 5.20
C LYS A 101 -6.58 10.29 5.41
N TYR A 102 -6.43 9.58 4.31
CA TYR A 102 -5.85 8.25 4.28
C TYR A 102 -4.32 8.39 4.38
N VAL A 103 -3.74 7.72 5.37
CA VAL A 103 -2.30 7.68 5.55
C VAL A 103 -1.80 6.29 5.17
N PRO A 104 -0.81 6.19 4.27
CA PRO A 104 -0.19 4.91 3.94
C PRO A 104 0.51 4.29 5.16
N TYR A 105 0.23 3.02 5.45
CA TYR A 105 1.06 2.25 6.39
C TYR A 105 2.51 2.15 5.87
N SER A 106 3.47 1.83 6.73
CA SER A 106 4.84 1.54 6.26
C SER A 106 4.82 0.36 5.28
N GLU A 107 5.80 0.29 4.40
CA GLU A 107 5.93 -0.80 3.43
C GLU A 107 5.94 -2.16 4.13
N THR A 108 6.81 -2.33 5.13
CA THR A 108 6.91 -3.55 5.94
C THR A 108 5.59 -3.96 6.59
N PHE A 109 4.88 -3.00 7.19
CA PHE A 109 3.62 -3.31 7.85
C PHE A 109 2.48 -3.57 6.85
N SER A 110 2.53 -2.93 5.67
CA SER A 110 1.62 -3.23 4.57
C SER A 110 1.83 -4.65 4.04
N GLU A 111 3.08 -5.15 4.01
CA GLU A 111 3.40 -6.53 3.65
C GLU A 111 2.86 -7.52 4.71
N GLU A 112 3.04 -7.23 6.00
CA GLU A 112 2.48 -8.04 7.09
C GLU A 112 0.95 -8.09 7.06
N LEU A 113 0.30 -6.96 6.78
CA LEU A 113 -1.15 -6.86 6.60
C LEU A 113 -1.62 -7.69 5.41
N GLU A 114 -0.89 -7.63 4.29
CA GLU A 114 -1.22 -8.37 3.07
C GLU A 114 -1.10 -9.88 3.28
N GLU A 115 -0.03 -10.34 3.95
CA GLU A 115 0.15 -11.76 4.30
C GLU A 115 -0.97 -12.26 5.22
N ALA A 116 -1.27 -11.51 6.28
CA ALA A 116 -2.36 -11.85 7.20
C ALA A 116 -3.73 -11.87 6.51
N TYR A 117 -3.96 -10.95 5.57
CA TYR A 117 -5.19 -10.89 4.80
C TYR A 117 -5.29 -12.06 3.81
N MET A 118 -4.21 -12.40 3.11
CA MET A 118 -4.14 -13.57 2.24
C MET A 118 -4.49 -14.84 3.02
N VAL A 119 -3.91 -15.02 4.22
CA VAL A 119 -4.22 -16.16 5.10
C VAL A 119 -5.70 -16.13 5.53
N ALA A 120 -6.22 -14.98 5.96
CA ALA A 120 -7.61 -14.86 6.40
C ALA A 120 -8.61 -15.17 5.28
N VAL A 121 -8.32 -14.74 4.04
CA VAL A 121 -9.17 -15.03 2.87
C VAL A 121 -9.05 -16.49 2.41
N THR A 122 -7.85 -17.06 2.44
CA THR A 122 -7.61 -18.42 1.93
C THR A 122 -8.02 -19.52 2.90
N LEU A 123 -7.85 -19.28 4.21
CA LEU A 123 -8.19 -20.24 5.27
C LEU A 123 -9.53 -19.94 5.97
N ASP A 124 -10.22 -18.87 5.57
CA ASP A 124 -11.40 -18.32 6.25
C ASP A 124 -11.15 -18.00 7.74
N GLU A 125 -9.88 -17.78 8.12
CA GLU A 125 -9.44 -17.46 9.48
C GLU A 125 -9.40 -15.94 9.71
N TRP A 126 -10.58 -15.37 9.95
CA TRP A 126 -10.73 -13.95 10.28
C TRP A 126 -10.36 -13.66 11.75
N LYS A 127 -10.18 -12.37 12.09
CA LYS A 127 -9.86 -11.86 13.45
C LYS A 127 -8.40 -11.96 13.90
N LYS A 128 -7.45 -12.15 12.97
CA LYS A 128 -6.02 -11.97 13.27
C LYS A 128 -5.78 -10.53 13.74
N LYS A 129 -5.13 -10.40 14.91
CA LYS A 129 -4.76 -9.11 15.51
C LYS A 129 -3.36 -8.76 15.05
N LEU A 130 -3.22 -7.65 14.35
CA LEU A 130 -1.93 -7.10 13.97
C LEU A 130 -1.70 -5.83 14.77
N GLU A 131 -0.51 -5.68 15.35
CA GLU A 131 -0.15 -4.46 16.06
C GLU A 131 0.57 -3.52 15.10
N SER A 132 0.03 -2.33 14.88
CA SER A 132 0.67 -1.31 14.06
C SER A 132 1.93 -0.77 14.75
N PRO A 133 2.88 -0.18 13.99
CA PRO A 133 4.02 0.53 14.57
C PRO A 133 3.60 1.67 15.54
N SER A 134 2.35 2.12 15.45
CA SER A 134 1.73 3.13 16.32
C SER A 134 1.08 2.52 17.58
N ARG A 135 1.24 1.20 17.81
CA ARG A 135 0.59 0.38 18.85
C ARG A 135 -0.94 0.29 18.74
N GLU A 136 -1.47 0.47 17.54
CA GLU A 136 -2.90 0.26 17.29
C GLU A 136 -3.15 -1.19 16.91
N ILE A 137 -4.18 -1.82 17.49
CA ILE A 137 -4.55 -3.19 17.15
C ILE A 137 -5.50 -3.15 15.96
N ILE A 138 -5.05 -3.67 14.83
CA ILE A 138 -5.84 -3.85 13.61
C ILE A 138 -6.40 -5.26 13.62
N ILE A 139 -7.72 -5.36 13.44
CA ILE A 139 -8.41 -6.64 13.35
C ILE A 139 -9.07 -6.73 11.97
N LEU A 140 -8.68 -7.75 11.20
CA LEU A 140 -9.29 -8.02 9.91
C LEU A 140 -10.66 -8.66 10.11
N HIS A 141 -11.72 -7.87 9.89
CA HIS A 141 -13.10 -8.26 10.15
C HIS A 141 -13.89 -8.74 8.91
N ASN A 142 -13.45 -8.41 7.68
CA ASN A 142 -14.20 -8.69 6.44
C ASN A 142 -13.27 -8.59 5.20
N PRO A 143 -13.52 -9.31 4.10
CA PRO A 143 -12.83 -9.08 2.82
C PRO A 143 -13.00 -7.64 2.25
N LYS A 144 -13.97 -6.86 2.76
CA LYS A 144 -14.21 -5.45 2.38
C LYS A 144 -13.32 -4.43 3.10
N VAL A 145 -12.34 -4.86 3.90
CA VAL A 145 -11.32 -3.90 4.38
C VAL A 145 -10.70 -3.26 3.13
N ARG A 146 -10.68 -1.92 3.09
CA ARG A 146 -10.40 -1.16 1.88
C ARG A 146 -8.93 -1.31 1.48
N ARG A 147 -8.71 -2.32 0.64
CA ARG A 147 -7.56 -2.46 -0.25
C ARG A 147 -7.64 -1.35 -1.31
N GLY A 148 -6.51 -0.74 -1.65
CA GLY A 148 -6.45 0.52 -2.39
C GLY A 148 -7.25 0.54 -3.71
N ALA A 149 -8.36 1.28 -3.71
CA ALA A 149 -8.94 1.89 -4.90
C ALA A 149 -8.90 3.40 -4.66
N TRP A 150 -8.03 4.09 -5.39
CA TRP A 150 -7.84 5.55 -5.35
C TRP A 150 -8.70 6.25 -6.40
#